data_AF-A0A9E1UDX1-F1
#
_entry.id   AF-A0A9E1UDX1-F1
#
_cell.length_a   1.000
_cell.length_b   1.000
_cell.length_c   1.000
_cell.angle_alpha   90.00
_cell.angle_beta   90.00
_cell.angle_gamma   90.00
#
_symmetry.space_group_name_H-M   'P 1'
#
loop_
_entity.id
_entity.type
_entity.pdbx_description
1 polymer ?
#
loop_
_entity_poly.entity_id
_entity_poly.type
_entity_poly.pdbx_seq_one_letter_code
_entity_poly.pdbx_strand_id
1 'polypeptide(L)'
;MTQFTAGGFTYSILDFLQKNEKSVTGREMVRRAMERNAHFGRDHGEHLWSYQEEIPVALQDLLLVFTGWRVPYRSDDVNFLFFDKSLRLGRWVKGWSQLDVGEWGKHVRLVGFKE
;
A
#
# COMPACT_ATOMS: atom_id res chain seq x y z
N MET A 1 -10.44 -9.00 2.79
CA MET A 1 -9.01 -9.17 3.08
C MET A 1 -8.48 -10.21 2.11
N THR A 2 -7.37 -9.93 1.44
CA THR A 2 -6.71 -10.85 0.50
C THR A 2 -5.31 -11.13 1.01
N GLN A 3 -4.79 -12.36 0.89
CA GLN A 3 -3.44 -12.72 1.29
C GLN A 3 -2.66 -13.31 0.11
N PHE A 4 -1.35 -13.12 0.12
CA PHE A 4 -0.44 -13.73 -0.85
C PHE A 4 0.98 -13.80 -0.27
N THR A 5 1.80 -14.66 -0.86
CA THR A 5 3.20 -14.83 -0.49
C THR A 5 4.08 -14.19 -1.57
N ALA A 6 5.08 -13.42 -1.15
CA ALA A 6 6.11 -12.90 -2.04
C ALA A 6 7.48 -13.00 -1.35
N GLY A 7 8.46 -13.63 -2.00
CA GLY A 7 9.82 -13.77 -1.44
C GLY A 7 9.89 -14.50 -0.10
N GLY A 8 8.95 -15.41 0.17
CA GLY A 8 8.85 -16.14 1.45
C GLY A 8 8.10 -15.41 2.57
N PHE A 9 7.63 -14.18 2.32
CA PHE A 9 6.87 -13.37 3.28
C PHE A 9 5.37 -13.40 2.94
N THR A 10 4.49 -13.56 3.94
CA THR A 10 3.03 -13.52 3.75
C THR A 10 2.50 -12.11 3.97
N TYR A 11 1.95 -11.51 2.92
CA TYR A 11 1.35 -10.18 2.94
C TYR A 11 -0.17 -10.26 2.98
N SER A 12 -0.77 -9.26 3.63
CA SER A 12 -2.23 -9.09 3.72
C SER A 12 -2.63 -7.77 3.11
N ILE A 13 -3.57 -7.79 2.17
CA ILE A 13 -4.17 -6.60 1.56
C ILE A 13 -5.46 -6.27 2.31
N LEU A 14 -5.46 -5.12 2.97
CA LEU A 14 -6.54 -4.67 3.83
C LEU A 14 -7.28 -3.48 3.22
N ASP A 15 -8.59 -3.51 3.40
CA ASP A 15 -9.41 -2.32 3.22
C ASP A 15 -9.36 -1.49 4.50
N PHE A 16 -9.33 -0.17 4.34
CA PHE A 16 -9.38 0.79 5.44
C PHE A 16 -10.73 1.52 5.49
N LEU A 17 -11.53 1.49 4.41
CA LEU A 17 -12.85 2.11 4.39
C LEU A 17 -13.84 1.28 5.22
N GLN A 18 -14.70 1.95 5.95
CA GLN A 18 -15.84 1.39 6.63
C GLN A 18 -17.06 1.38 5.71
N LYS A 19 -18.12 0.70 6.15
CA LYS A 19 -19.37 0.59 5.39
C LYS A 19 -19.91 1.99 5.06
N ASN A 20 -20.18 2.23 3.77
CA ASN A 20 -20.70 3.47 3.18
C ASN A 20 -19.69 4.63 3.02
N GLU A 21 -18.44 4.47 3.44
CA GLU A 21 -17.41 5.46 3.13
C GLU A 21 -16.94 5.34 1.67
N LYS A 22 -16.81 6.48 1.00
CA LYS A 22 -16.23 6.55 -0.35
C LYS A 22 -14.73 6.84 -0.30
N SER A 23 -14.32 7.57 0.73
CA SER A 23 -12.98 8.09 0.93
C SER A 23 -12.80 8.58 2.37
N VAL A 24 -11.55 8.68 2.83
CA VAL A 24 -11.16 9.28 4.11
C VAL A 24 -9.87 10.10 3.96
N THR A 25 -9.55 10.95 4.93
CA THR A 25 -8.27 11.68 4.95
C THR A 25 -7.08 10.75 5.13
N GLY A 26 -5.89 11.16 4.69
CA GLY A 26 -4.68 10.36 4.88
C GLY A 26 -4.39 10.07 6.36
N ARG A 27 -4.65 11.04 7.25
CA ARG A 27 -4.52 10.84 8.71
C ARG A 27 -5.43 9.72 9.23
N GLU A 28 -6.68 9.67 8.78
CA GLU A 28 -7.62 8.62 9.18
C GLU A 28 -7.22 7.26 8.61
N MET A 29 -6.74 7.21 7.36
CA MET A 29 -6.18 6.00 6.76
C MET A 29 -5.00 5.45 7.60
N VAL A 30 -4.07 6.32 8.02
CA VAL A 30 -2.92 5.93 8.87
C VAL A 30 -3.36 5.46 10.24
N ARG A 31 -4.31 6.17 10.87
CA ARG A 31 -4.89 5.76 12.16
C ARG A 31 -5.43 4.33 12.08
N ARG A 32 -6.21 4.05 11.03
CA ARG A 32 -6.81 2.73 10.77
C ARG A 32 -5.79 1.66 10.39
N ALA A 33 -4.69 2.04 9.76
CA ALA A 33 -3.57 1.17 9.48
C ALA A 33 -2.88 0.73 10.77
N MET A 34 -2.67 1.65 11.71
CA MET A 34 -2.09 1.33 13.04
C MET A 34 -3.00 0.38 13.82
N GLU A 35 -4.32 0.64 13.87
CA GLU A 35 -5.29 -0.24 14.55
C GLU A 35 -5.31 -1.68 14.00
N ARG A 36 -4.98 -1.85 12.73
CA ARG A 36 -4.98 -3.15 12.03
C ARG A 36 -3.59 -3.78 11.92
N ASN A 37 -2.59 -3.20 12.61
CA ASN A 37 -1.19 -3.59 12.49
C ASN A 37 -0.71 -3.65 11.01
N ALA A 38 -1.09 -2.67 10.19
CA ALA A 38 -0.78 -2.57 8.76
C ALA A 38 -0.02 -1.28 8.41
N HIS A 39 0.97 -0.96 9.26
CA HIS A 39 1.75 0.29 9.21
C HIS A 39 3.22 0.02 8.92
N PHE A 40 3.50 -0.96 8.06
CA PHE A 40 4.85 -1.42 7.78
C PHE A 40 5.68 -0.38 7.01
N GLY A 41 6.97 -0.43 7.31
CA GLY A 41 7.98 0.52 6.85
C GLY A 41 8.68 0.14 5.55
N ARG A 42 9.80 0.82 5.33
CA ARG A 42 10.64 0.71 4.13
C ARG A 42 11.05 -0.73 3.82
N ASP A 43 11.56 -1.47 4.80
CA ASP A 43 12.16 -2.79 4.56
C ASP A 43 11.14 -3.77 3.97
N HIS A 44 9.90 -3.77 4.48
CA HIS A 44 8.82 -4.61 3.99
C HIS A 44 8.37 -4.21 2.58
N GLY A 45 8.34 -2.91 2.30
CA GLY A 45 7.97 -2.40 0.98
C GLY A 45 9.06 -2.63 -0.08
N GLU A 46 10.34 -2.47 0.28
CA GLU A 46 11.46 -2.81 -0.60
C GLU A 46 11.56 -4.31 -0.85
N HIS A 47 11.30 -5.13 0.16
CA HIS A 47 11.20 -6.59 0.01
C HIS A 47 10.09 -6.95 -0.99
N LEU A 48 8.86 -6.50 -0.76
CA LEU A 48 7.73 -6.80 -1.65
C LEU A 48 7.99 -6.31 -3.09
N TRP A 49 8.61 -5.13 -3.25
CA TRP A 49 8.96 -4.60 -4.56
C TRP A 49 10.06 -5.41 -5.27
N SER A 50 10.97 -6.04 -4.54
CA SER A 50 12.01 -6.93 -5.09
C SER A 50 11.43 -8.25 -5.62
N TYR A 51 10.29 -8.69 -5.05
CA TYR A 51 9.54 -9.87 -5.48
C TYR A 51 8.22 -9.50 -6.19
N GLN A 52 8.22 -8.38 -6.91
CA GLN A 52 6.99 -7.82 -7.49
C GLN A 52 6.28 -8.71 -8.51
N GLU A 53 7.00 -9.64 -9.14
CA GLU A 53 6.44 -10.63 -10.08
C GLU A 53 5.52 -11.64 -9.37
N GLU A 54 5.66 -11.79 -8.05
CA GLU A 54 4.82 -12.67 -7.22
C GLU A 54 3.55 -11.95 -6.71
N ILE A 55 3.40 -10.64 -6.96
CA ILE A 55 2.20 -9.90 -6.57
C ILE A 55 1.03 -10.31 -7.47
N PRO A 56 -0.11 -10.75 -6.91
CA PRO A 56 -1.25 -11.20 -7.70
C PRO A 56 -1.75 -10.17 -8.71
N VAL A 57 -2.03 -10.64 -9.93
CA VAL A 57 -2.58 -9.83 -11.04
C VAL A 57 -3.85 -9.07 -10.64
N ALA A 58 -4.69 -9.67 -9.79
CA ALA A 58 -5.93 -9.05 -9.29
C ALA A 58 -5.71 -7.76 -8.48
N LEU A 59 -4.47 -7.47 -8.06
CA LEU A 59 -4.12 -6.25 -7.32
C LEU A 59 -3.63 -5.13 -8.23
N GLN A 60 -3.35 -5.38 -9.51
CA GLN A 60 -2.71 -4.41 -10.41
C GLN A 60 -3.52 -3.13 -10.66
N ASP A 61 -4.83 -3.13 -10.39
CA ASP A 61 -5.70 -1.93 -10.47
C ASP A 61 -5.79 -1.15 -9.15
N LEU A 62 -4.94 -1.49 -8.16
CA LEU A 62 -4.94 -0.91 -6.84
C LEU A 62 -3.62 -0.16 -6.56
N LEU A 63 -3.73 0.85 -5.70
CA LEU A 63 -2.61 1.50 -5.04
C LEU A 63 -2.33 0.79 -3.72
N LEU A 64 -1.16 0.15 -3.62
CA LEU A 64 -0.74 -0.56 -2.41
C LEU A 64 0.09 0.39 -1.54
N VAL A 65 -0.47 0.86 -0.43
CA VAL A 65 0.13 1.90 0.42
C VAL A 65 0.83 1.29 1.64
N PHE A 66 2.03 1.80 1.91
CA PHE A 66 2.87 1.43 3.05
C PHE A 66 2.93 2.61 4.03
N THR A 67 1.98 2.66 4.97
CA THR A 67 1.83 3.85 5.83
C THR A 67 2.98 4.05 6.83
N GLY A 68 3.86 3.07 7.03
CA GLY A 68 5.10 3.24 7.78
C GLY A 68 6.30 3.63 6.91
N TRP A 69 6.21 3.49 5.59
CA TRP A 69 7.29 3.87 4.68
C TRP A 69 7.20 5.36 4.36
N ARG A 70 7.84 6.16 5.21
CA ARG A 70 7.85 7.63 5.13
C ARG A 70 9.08 8.16 4.40
N VAL A 71 8.93 9.33 3.77
CA VAL A 71 10.08 10.10 3.31
C VAL A 71 10.82 10.64 4.54
N PRO A 72 12.16 10.46 4.66
CA PRO A 72 12.91 10.87 5.85
C PRO A 72 12.77 12.36 6.24
N TYR A 73 12.53 13.23 5.27
CA TYR A 73 12.46 14.69 5.45
C TYR A 73 11.06 15.27 5.24
N ARG A 74 10.06 14.42 4.97
CA ARG A 74 8.65 14.78 4.79
C ARG A 74 7.79 13.69 5.43
N SER A 75 7.45 13.87 6.70
CA SER A 75 6.65 12.91 7.47
C SER A 75 5.29 12.61 6.82
N ASP A 76 4.79 13.55 6.04
CA ASP A 76 3.44 13.52 5.50
C ASP A 76 3.36 12.73 4.19
N ASP A 77 4.51 12.37 3.60
CA ASP A 77 4.58 11.59 2.37
C ASP A 77 4.73 10.09 2.71
N VAL A 78 3.84 9.27 2.16
CA VAL A 78 3.89 7.80 2.25
C VAL A 78 4.28 7.19 0.91
N ASN A 79 4.98 6.06 0.98
CA ASN A 79 5.27 5.26 -0.20
C ASN A 79 4.05 4.43 -0.60
N PHE A 80 3.88 4.26 -1.91
CA PHE A 80 2.94 3.33 -2.47
C PHE A 80 3.52 2.61 -3.69
N LEU A 81 2.98 1.44 -4.00
CA LEU A 81 3.20 0.72 -5.24
C LEU A 81 1.97 0.83 -6.13
N PHE A 82 2.19 1.06 -7.42
CA PHE A 82 1.17 0.97 -8.46
C PHE A 82 1.70 0.15 -9.64
N PHE A 83 0.82 -0.54 -10.35
CA PHE A 83 1.20 -1.29 -11.53
C PHE A 83 1.12 -0.39 -12.77
N ASP A 84 2.26 -0.14 -13.40
CA ASP A 84 2.35 0.67 -14.61
C ASP A 84 2.14 -0.20 -15.85
N LYS A 85 0.89 -0.21 -16.35
CA LYS A 85 0.48 -0.93 -17.57
C LYS A 85 1.00 -0.29 -18.86
N SER A 86 1.54 0.93 -18.82
CA SER A 86 2.06 1.62 -20.01
C SER A 86 3.44 1.08 -20.44
N LEU A 87 4.12 0.39 -19.53
CA LEU A 87 5.40 -0.25 -19.80
C LEU A 87 5.21 -1.56 -20.55
N ARG A 88 6.13 -1.86 -21.48
CA ARG A 88 6.04 -3.00 -22.42
C ARG A 88 5.71 -4.35 -21.78
N LEU A 89 6.15 -4.59 -20.55
CA LEU A 89 5.87 -5.83 -19.81
C LEU A 89 4.94 -5.63 -18.61
N GLY A 90 4.53 -4.39 -18.33
CA GLY A 90 3.91 -4.02 -17.05
C GLY A 90 4.87 -4.24 -15.87
N ARG A 91 4.92 -3.31 -14.92
CA ARG A 91 5.66 -3.55 -13.67
C ARG A 91 5.15 -2.72 -12.52
N TRP A 92 5.43 -3.16 -11.30
CA TRP A 92 5.17 -2.37 -10.11
C TRP A 92 6.22 -1.27 -9.95
N VAL A 93 5.75 -0.05 -9.79
CA VAL A 93 6.57 1.15 -9.63
C VAL A 93 6.29 1.77 -8.28
N LYS A 94 7.34 2.29 -7.63
CA LYS A 94 7.25 3.05 -6.38
C LYS A 94 6.86 4.49 -6.66
N GLY A 95 5.93 5.01 -5.87
CA GLY A 95 5.54 6.41 -5.86
C GLY A 95 5.51 6.97 -4.44
N TRP A 96 5.37 8.29 -4.35
CA TRP A 96 5.19 9.02 -3.10
C TRP A 96 3.93 9.87 -3.21
N SER A 97 3.13 9.89 -2.14
CA SER A 97 1.94 10.73 -2.08
C SER A 97 1.82 11.37 -0.70
N GLN A 98 1.40 12.62 -0.70
CA GLN A 98 1.17 13.38 0.53
C GLN A 98 -0.17 12.95 1.13
N LEU A 99 -0.19 12.66 2.42
CA LEU A 99 -1.39 12.22 3.12
C LEU A 99 -2.47 13.31 3.22
N ASP A 100 -2.06 14.57 3.36
CA ASP A 100 -2.94 15.67 3.74
C ASP A 100 -3.43 16.51 2.54
N VAL A 101 -3.05 16.16 1.31
CA VAL A 101 -3.44 16.91 0.09
C VAL A 101 -4.74 16.39 -0.53
N GLY A 102 -5.32 15.30 -0.03
CA GLY A 102 -6.57 14.78 -0.56
C GLY A 102 -7.17 13.62 0.24
N GLU A 103 -8.21 13.04 -0.34
CA GLU A 103 -8.88 11.87 0.24
C GLU A 103 -8.48 10.58 -0.45
N TRP A 104 -8.37 9.51 0.34
CA TRP A 104 -7.98 8.18 -0.09
C TRP A 104 -9.22 7.30 -0.17
N GLY A 105 -9.45 6.72 -1.35
CA GLY A 105 -10.70 6.03 -1.66
C GLY A 105 -10.55 4.55 -2.04
N LYS A 106 -11.59 4.02 -2.68
CA LYS A 106 -11.78 2.57 -2.94
C LYS A 106 -10.69 1.85 -3.75
N HIS A 107 -9.79 2.56 -4.43
CA HIS A 107 -8.69 1.96 -5.19
C HIS A 107 -7.41 1.80 -4.37
N VAL A 108 -7.42 2.25 -3.13
CA VAL A 108 -6.27 2.22 -2.23
C VAL A 108 -6.42 1.04 -1.29
N ARG A 109 -5.33 0.31 -1.05
CA ARG A 109 -5.27 -0.75 -0.04
C ARG A 109 -4.07 -0.57 0.84
N LEU A 110 -4.22 -0.95 2.10
CA LEU A 110 -3.11 -1.03 3.04
C LEU A 110 -2.42 -2.37 2.89
N VAL A 111 -1.09 -2.34 2.87
CA VAL A 111 -0.27 -3.55 2.95
C VAL A 111 0.01 -3.86 4.41
N GLY A 112 -0.57 -4.95 4.88
CA GLY A 112 -0.24 -5.61 6.14
C GLY A 112 0.74 -6.77 5.91
N PHE A 113 1.38 -7.19 6.99
CA PHE A 113 2.30 -8.31 7.06
C PHE A 113 1.93 -9.14 8.29
N LYS A 114 2.03 -10.46 8.17
CA LYS A 114 1.81 -11.37 9.29
C LYS A 114 3.09 -12.18 9.48
N GLU A 115 3.74 -11.97 10.62
CA GLU A 115 4.82 -12.83 11.13
C GLU A 115 4.29 -14.25 11.41
#